data_AF-A0A934WUU8-F1
#
_entry.id   AF-A0A934WUU8-F1
#
_cell.length_a   1.000
_cell.length_b   1.000
_cell.length_c   1.000
_cell.angle_alpha   90.00
_cell.angle_beta   90.00
_cell.angle_gamma   90.00
#
_symmetry.space_group_name_H-M   'P 1'
#
loop_
_entity.id
_entity.type
_entity.pdbx_description
1 polymer ?
#
loop_
_entity_poly.entity_id
_entity_poly.type
_entity_poly.pdbx_seq_one_letter_code
_entity_poly.pdbx_strand_id
1 'polypeptide(L)'
;MIQEKWLIEDEYKETSIAILQQNLASLRVKLNINQEEMANIIGVSRQTYYSIETGKREMTWTTFLAIVFFFELCEATREMLKELSVFPIDLYIRFNDKQNEIYEE
;
A
#
# COMPACT_ATOMS: atom_id res chain seq x y z
N MET A 1 -21.36 -10.92 13.71
CA MET A 1 -20.53 -11.46 12.61
C MET A 1 -20.17 -10.30 11.69
N ILE A 2 -18.95 -10.28 11.17
CA ILE A 2 -18.52 -9.30 10.16
C ILE A 2 -19.20 -9.67 8.84
N GLN A 3 -19.69 -8.69 8.07
CA GLN A 3 -20.26 -8.97 6.74
C GLN A 3 -19.11 -9.33 5.78
N GLU A 4 -19.30 -10.33 4.92
CA GLU A 4 -18.28 -10.80 3.96
C GLU A 4 -17.69 -9.67 3.12
N LYS A 5 -18.53 -8.69 2.74
CA LYS A 5 -18.13 -7.47 2.03
C LYS A 5 -16.97 -6.72 2.69
N TRP A 6 -16.93 -6.69 4.03
CA TRP A 6 -15.93 -5.96 4.83
C TRP A 6 -14.85 -6.88 5.41
N LEU A 7 -14.89 -8.18 5.11
CA LEU A 7 -13.93 -9.15 5.63
C LEU A 7 -12.65 -9.11 4.79
N ILE A 8 -11.53 -8.80 5.44
CA ILE A 8 -10.20 -8.92 4.86
C ILE A 8 -9.48 -10.04 5.59
N GLU A 9 -9.23 -11.13 4.87
CA GLU A 9 -8.51 -12.31 5.37
C GLU A 9 -7.05 -11.99 5.64
N ASP A 10 -6.43 -12.71 6.56
CA ASP A 10 -5.04 -12.44 6.96
C ASP A 10 -4.05 -12.77 5.84
N GLU A 11 -4.28 -13.85 5.08
CA GLU A 11 -3.47 -14.20 3.91
C GLU A 11 -3.45 -13.09 2.85
N TYR A 12 -4.58 -12.40 2.66
CA TYR A 12 -4.65 -11.24 1.78
C TYR A 12 -3.74 -10.11 2.29
N LYS A 13 -3.83 -9.78 3.59
CA LYS A 13 -3.01 -8.72 4.19
C LYS A 13 -1.52 -9.04 4.09
N GLU A 14 -1.13 -10.27 4.43
CA GLU A 14 0.25 -10.75 4.38
C GLU A 14 0.82 -10.64 2.96
N THR A 15 0.05 -11.08 1.96
CA THR A 15 0.44 -11.00 0.54
C THR A 15 0.61 -9.54 0.09
N SER A 16 -0.38 -8.68 0.37
CA SER A 16 -0.30 -7.26 0.00
C SER A 16 0.88 -6.55 0.68
N ILE A 17 1.12 -6.84 1.97
CA ILE A 17 2.26 -6.30 2.72
C ILE A 17 3.58 -6.73 2.08
N ALA A 18 3.73 -8.02 1.76
CA ALA A 18 4.95 -8.55 1.17
C ALA A 18 5.27 -7.91 -0.20
N ILE A 19 4.26 -7.70 -1.05
CA ILE A 19 4.45 -7.06 -2.36
C ILE A 19 4.82 -5.58 -2.18
N LEU A 20 4.09 -4.82 -1.35
CA LEU A 20 4.40 -3.41 -1.11
C LEU A 20 5.81 -3.24 -0.52
N GLN A 21 6.16 -4.06 0.47
CA GLN A 21 7.44 -3.96 1.18
C GLN A 21 8.65 -4.08 0.25
N GLN A 22 8.59 -4.99 -0.73
CA GLN A 22 9.64 -5.17 -1.74
C GLN A 22 9.80 -3.95 -2.66
N ASN A 23 8.78 -3.11 -2.77
CA ASN A 23 8.74 -1.99 -3.70
C ASN A 23 8.89 -0.62 -3.03
N LEU A 24 8.93 -0.55 -1.69
CA LEU A 24 9.00 0.72 -0.93
C LEU A 24 10.14 1.62 -1.37
N ALA A 25 11.35 1.07 -1.50
CA ALA A 25 12.51 1.85 -1.90
C ALA A 25 12.33 2.45 -3.31
N SER A 26 11.81 1.67 -4.25
CA SER A 26 11.58 2.10 -5.63
C SER A 26 10.50 3.18 -5.73
N LEU A 27 9.37 2.98 -5.03
CA LEU A 27 8.29 3.97 -4.92
C LEU A 27 8.80 5.28 -4.29
N ARG A 28 9.60 5.17 -3.24
CA ARG A 28 10.19 6.33 -2.57
C ARG A 28 11.15 7.10 -3.47
N VAL A 29 12.04 6.39 -4.19
CA VAL A 29 12.97 6.98 -5.16
C VAL A 29 12.22 7.67 -6.31
N LYS A 30 11.09 7.11 -6.75
CA LYS A 30 10.22 7.72 -7.78
C LYS A 30 9.72 9.11 -7.39
N LEU A 31 9.50 9.35 -6.09
CA LEU A 31 9.12 10.65 -5.53
C LEU A 31 10.31 11.54 -5.14
N ASN A 32 11.54 11.04 -5.26
CA ASN A 32 12.75 11.72 -4.80
C ASN A 32 12.71 12.14 -3.32
N ILE A 33 12.09 11.32 -2.46
CA ILE A 33 12.08 11.53 -1.01
C ILE A 33 13.00 10.54 -0.30
N ASN A 34 13.44 10.88 0.90
CA ASN A 34 14.30 10.04 1.74
C ASN A 34 13.50 9.29 2.83
N GLN A 35 14.18 8.40 3.56
CA GLN A 35 13.54 7.57 4.59
C GLN A 35 12.96 8.38 5.77
N GLU A 36 13.53 9.54 6.08
CA GLU A 36 13.07 10.41 7.15
C GLU A 36 11.78 11.13 6.74
N GLU A 37 11.73 11.65 5.52
CA GLU A 37 10.52 12.27 4.95
C GLU A 37 9.38 11.25 4.89
N MET A 38 9.67 10.03 4.43
CA MET A 38 8.66 8.96 4.40
C MET A 38 8.19 8.57 5.80
N ALA A 39 9.10 8.47 6.77
CA ALA A 39 8.73 8.19 8.16
C ALA A 39 7.85 9.29 8.77
N ASN A 40 8.15 10.57 8.47
CA ASN A 40 7.34 11.71 8.87
C ASN A 40 5.92 11.65 8.27
N ILE A 41 5.80 11.32 6.98
CA ILE A 41 4.51 11.21 6.28
C ILE A 41 3.60 10.17 6.93
N ILE A 42 4.12 8.99 7.27
CA ILE A 42 3.32 7.90 7.82
C ILE A 42 3.27 7.89 9.36
N GLY A 43 3.89 8.87 10.01
CA GLY A 43 3.83 9.05 11.46
C GLY A 43 4.60 8.00 12.28
N VAL A 44 5.76 7.55 11.80
CA VAL A 44 6.64 6.60 12.52
C VAL A 44 8.06 7.16 12.69
N SER A 45 8.88 6.52 13.52
CA SER A 45 10.30 6.87 13.61
C SER A 45 11.05 6.49 12.33
N ARG A 46 12.10 7.24 12.00
CA ARG A 46 13.00 6.91 10.88
C ARG A 46 13.55 5.48 10.99
N GLN A 47 13.88 5.03 12.21
CA GLN A 47 14.38 3.67 12.47
C GLN A 47 13.30 2.61 12.19
N THR A 48 12.04 2.90 12.53
CA THR A 48 10.90 2.04 12.23
C THR A 48 10.74 1.90 10.72
N TYR A 49 10.69 3.02 9.99
CA TYR A 49 10.57 2.98 8.53
C TYR A 49 11.75 2.27 7.88
N TYR A 50 12.99 2.57 8.30
CA TYR A 50 14.18 1.87 7.82
C TYR A 50 14.07 0.35 8.00
N SER A 51 13.63 -0.12 9.17
CA SER A 51 13.50 -1.55 9.44
C SER A 51 12.43 -2.20 8.56
N ILE A 52 11.37 -1.45 8.25
CA ILE A 52 10.33 -1.87 7.32
C ILE A 52 10.87 -1.92 5.88
N GLU A 53 11.43 -0.82 5.36
CA GLU A 53 11.94 -0.74 3.98
C GLU A 53 13.05 -1.77 3.69
N THR A 54 13.83 -2.14 4.72
CA THR A 54 14.89 -3.16 4.58
C THR A 54 14.43 -4.59 4.84
N GLY A 55 13.14 -4.84 5.09
CA GLY A 55 12.61 -6.18 5.36
C GLY A 55 12.98 -6.77 6.72
N LYS A 56 13.68 -6.01 7.59
CA LYS A 56 14.06 -6.45 8.95
C LYS A 56 12.85 -6.58 9.87
N ARG A 57 11.78 -5.85 9.56
CA ARG A 57 10.54 -5.83 10.30
C ARG A 57 9.38 -5.80 9.32
N GLU A 58 8.39 -6.65 9.54
CA GLU A 58 7.12 -6.56 8.83
C GLU A 58 6.32 -5.35 9.30
N MET A 59 5.65 -4.66 8.37
CA MET A 59 4.75 -3.55 8.70
C MET A 59 3.39 -4.06 9.17
N THR A 60 2.65 -3.22 9.90
CA THR A 60 1.26 -3.55 10.24
C THR A 60 0.33 -3.26 9.06
N TRP A 61 -0.88 -3.84 9.05
CA TRP A 61 -1.91 -3.50 8.08
C TRP A 61 -2.25 -2.00 8.06
N THR A 62 -2.29 -1.35 9.22
CA THR A 62 -2.53 0.10 9.31
C THR A 62 -1.41 0.90 8.63
N THR A 63 -0.16 0.48 8.80
CA THR A 63 1.00 1.09 8.12
C THR A 63 0.94 0.87 6.62
N PHE A 64 0.56 -0.33 6.18
CA PHE A 64 0.31 -0.63 4.76
C PHE A 64 -0.70 0.34 4.16
N LEU A 65 -1.88 0.48 4.79
CA LEU A 65 -2.93 1.38 4.30
C LEU A 65 -2.47 2.84 4.23
N ALA A 66 -1.72 3.32 5.22
CA ALA A 66 -1.18 4.68 5.22
C ALA A 66 -0.19 4.91 4.06
N ILE A 67 0.68 3.93 3.80
CA ILE A 67 1.65 4.00 2.71
C ILE A 67 0.94 3.96 1.34
N VAL A 68 -0.01 3.04 1.16
CA VAL A 68 -0.78 2.95 -0.09
C VAL A 68 -1.55 4.24 -0.34
N PHE A 69 -2.22 4.79 0.68
CA PHE A 69 -2.94 6.05 0.56
C PHE A 69 -2.02 7.19 0.11
N PHE A 70 -0.85 7.34 0.74
CA PHE A 70 0.10 8.38 0.35
C PHE A 70 0.56 8.22 -1.11
N PHE A 71 0.97 7.03 -1.52
CA PHE A 71 1.46 6.80 -2.88
C PHE A 71 0.37 6.93 -3.94
N GLU A 72 -0.90 6.66 -3.61
CA GLU A 72 -2.03 6.86 -4.52
C GLU A 72 -2.35 8.35 -4.76
N LEU A 73 -2.08 9.20 -3.78
CA LEU A 73 -2.23 10.65 -3.91
C LEU A 73 -1.15 11.30 -4.79
N CYS A 74 -0.02 10.63 -5.01
CA CYS A 74 1.08 11.15 -5.81
C CYS A 74 1.02 10.63 -7.25
N GLU A 75 0.82 11.54 -8.22
CA GLU A 75 0.72 11.20 -9.66
C GLU A 75 1.90 10.34 -10.15
N ALA A 76 3.12 10.63 -9.68
CA ALA A 76 4.33 9.93 -10.09
C ALA A 76 4.41 8.46 -9.64
N THR A 77 3.69 8.08 -8.57
CA THR A 77 3.66 6.71 -8.04
C THR A 77 2.36 5.98 -8.31
N ARG A 78 1.28 6.68 -8.68
CA ARG A 78 -0.02 6.08 -8.98
C ARG A 78 0.05 5.01 -10.06
N GLU A 79 0.71 5.30 -11.18
CA GLU A 79 0.87 4.31 -12.27
C GLU A 79 1.72 3.12 -11.82
N MET A 80 2.78 3.37 -11.05
CA MET A 80 3.62 2.31 -10.50
C MET A 80 2.85 1.40 -9.52
N LEU A 81 1.97 1.96 -8.69
CA LEU A 81 1.12 1.17 -7.79
C LEU A 81 0.16 0.23 -8.55
N LYS A 82 -0.39 0.70 -9.67
CA LYS A 82 -1.25 -0.12 -10.56
C LYS A 82 -0.44 -1.24 -11.21
N GLU A 83 0.71 -0.92 -11.80
CA GLU A 83 1.58 -1.90 -12.46
C GLU A 83 2.06 -3.00 -11.50
N LEU A 84 2.42 -2.62 -10.28
CA LEU A 84 2.88 -3.56 -9.26
C LEU A 84 1.76 -4.41 -8.66
N SER A 85 0.48 -4.15 -9.02
CA SER A 85 -0.69 -4.77 -8.40
C SER A 85 -0.69 -4.65 -6.86
N VAL A 86 -0.09 -3.57 -6.35
CA VAL A 86 0.00 -3.28 -4.92
C VAL A 86 -1.23 -2.53 -4.43
N PHE A 87 -1.89 -1.79 -5.33
CA PHE A 87 -3.16 -1.17 -5.03
C PHE A 87 -4.25 -2.26 -4.93
N PRO A 88 -4.99 -2.33 -3.81
CA PRO A 88 -6.01 -3.36 -3.59
C PRO A 88 -7.29 -3.04 -4.39
N ILE A 89 -7.21 -3.14 -5.72
CA ILE A 89 -8.30 -2.79 -6.63
C ILE A 89 -9.53 -3.67 -6.40
N ASP A 90 -9.31 -4.93 -6.03
CA ASP A 90 -10.35 -5.87 -5.64
C ASP A 90 -11.16 -5.36 -4.43
N LEU A 91 -10.49 -4.72 -3.45
CA LEU A 91 -11.17 -4.11 -2.32
C LEU A 91 -12.02 -2.91 -2.76
N TYR A 92 -11.50 -2.08 -3.66
CA TYR A 92 -12.27 -0.95 -4.21
C TYR A 92 -13.56 -1.45 -4.89
N ILE A 93 -13.47 -2.48 -5.71
CA ILE A 93 -14.62 -3.08 -6.40
C ILE A 93 -15.61 -3.65 -5.39
N ARG A 94 -15.11 -4.46 -4.45
CA ARG A 94 -15.92 -5.15 -3.44
C ARG A 94 -16.62 -4.18 -2.49
N PHE A 95 -15.95 -3.13 -2.05
CA PHE A 95 -16.53 -2.15 -1.12
C PHE A 95 -17.58 -1.26 -1.78
N ASN A 96 -17.46 -1.03 -3.09
CA ASN A 96 -18.40 -0.20 -3.86
C ASN A 96 -19.43 -1.01 -4.67
N ASP A 97 -19.48 -2.33 -4.50
CA ASP A 97 -20.37 -3.24 -5.25
C ASP A 97 -20.25 -3.10 -6.78
N LYS A 98 -19.07 -2.71 -7.28
CA LYS A 98 -18.83 -2.36 -8.70
C LYS A 98 -18.51 -3.56 -9.59
N GLN A 99 -19.26 -4.66 -9.48
CA GLN A 99 -18.93 -5.91 -10.19
C GLN A 99 -18.90 -5.84 -11.74
N ASN A 100 -19.22 -4.71 -12.40
CA ASN A 100 -19.34 -4.61 -13.87
C ASN A 100 -18.78 -3.33 -14.56
N GLU A 101 -18.00 -2.47 -13.89
CA GLU A 101 -17.61 -1.16 -14.48
C GLU A 101 -16.13 -1.03 -14.89
N ILE A 102 -15.39 -2.13 -15.04
CA ILE A 102 -13.93 -2.09 -15.24
C ILE A 102 -13.55 -2.51 -16.66
N TYR A 103 -14.17 -1.90 -17.67
CA TYR A 103 -13.67 -1.90 -19.05
C TYR A 103 -14.01 -0.60 -19.78
N GLU A 104 -14.18 0.52 -19.08
CA GLU A 104 -14.29 1.84 -19.72
C GLU A 104 -13.50 2.87 -18.93
N GLU A 105 -12.21 2.96 -19.22
CA GLU A 105 -11.47 4.19 -19.59
C GLU A 105 -9.97 3.90 -19.76
#